data_AF-A0A1H7PMK7-F1
#
_entry.id   AF-A0A1H7PMK7-F1
#
_cell.length_a   1.000
_cell.length_b   1.000
_cell.length_c   1.000
_cell.angle_alpha   90.00
_cell.angle_beta   90.00
_cell.angle_gamma   90.00
#
_symmetry.space_group_name_H-M   'P 1'
#
loop_
_entity.id
_entity.type
_entity.pdbx_description
1 polymer ?
#
loop_
_entity_poly.entity_id
_entity_poly.type
_entity_poly.pdbx_seq_one_letter_code
_entity_poly.pdbx_strand_id
1 'polypeptide(L)' 'MLVATGAHAACEVEYKAKRDKPLALYYDVTTVNAPCASAEAALRAQLAKKGLTLLKVLSKKEK' A
#
# COMPACT_ATOMS: atom_id res chain seq x y z
N MET A 1 -4.67 -18.60 -28.83
CA MET A 1 -5.40 -18.00 -27.69
C MET A 1 -4.47 -16.99 -27.04
N LEU A 2 -4.86 -15.72 -27.00
CA LEU A 2 -4.09 -14.66 -26.34
C LEU A 2 -4.31 -14.81 -24.83
N VAL A 3 -3.29 -15.29 -24.11
CA VAL A 3 -3.32 -15.32 -22.65
C VAL A 3 -3.09 -13.88 -22.20
N ALA A 4 -4.15 -13.19 -21.78
CA ALA A 4 -4.02 -11.95 -21.04
C ALA A 4 -3.31 -12.28 -19.73
N THR A 5 -1.97 -12.23 -19.73
CA THR A 5 -1.21 -12.11 -18.50
C THR A 5 -1.62 -10.78 -17.93
N GLY A 6 -2.58 -10.79 -17.01
CA GLY A 6 -2.96 -9.60 -16.26
C GLY A 6 -1.67 -9.05 -15.69
N ALA A 7 -1.21 -7.92 -16.23
CA ALA A 7 -0.10 -7.20 -15.66
C ALA A 7 -0.46 -7.09 -14.19
N HIS A 8 0.34 -7.69 -13.31
CA HIS A 8 0.21 -7.44 -11.89
C HIS A 8 0.56 -5.97 -11.72
N ALA A 9 -0.41 -5.09 -11.97
CA ALA A 9 -0.22 -3.66 -12.06
C ALA A 9 0.31 -3.25 -10.70
N ALA A 10 1.60 -2.94 -10.67
CA ALA A 10 2.23 -2.50 -9.45
C ALA A 10 1.59 -1.15 -9.11
N CYS A 11 1.00 -1.04 -7.94
CA CYS A 11 0.34 0.19 -7.51
C CYS A 11 1.31 0.99 -6.66
N GLU A 12 1.69 2.17 -7.11
CA GLU A 12 2.37 3.15 -6.27
C GLU A 12 1.33 3.79 -5.35
N VAL A 13 1.50 3.61 -4.04
CA VAL A 13 0.59 4.10 -3.00
C VAL A 13 1.34 5.04 -2.09
N GLU A 14 0.88 6.29 -2.04
CA GLU A 14 1.32 7.30 -1.08
C GLU A 14 0.41 7.25 0.15
N TYR A 15 0.98 7.13 1.34
CA TYR A 15 0.20 6.89 2.55
C TYR A 15 0.77 7.54 3.80
N LYS A 16 -0.12 7.73 4.78
CA LYS A 16 0.19 8.07 6.17
C LYS A 16 -0.10 6.90 7.07
N ALA A 17 0.84 6.57 7.96
CA ALA A 17 0.66 5.56 9.00
C ALA A 17 1.12 6.10 10.37
N LYS A 18 0.67 5.49 11.45
CA LYS A 18 1.16 5.76 12.80
C LYS A 18 1.68 4.51 13.47
N ARG A 19 2.69 4.65 14.31
CA ARG A 19 3.02 3.71 15.39
C ARG A 19 2.51 4.33 16.68
N ASP A 20 1.87 3.55 17.55
CA ASP A 20 1.31 4.10 18.79
C ASP A 20 2.31 4.10 19.95
N LYS A 21 3.32 3.20 19.98
CA LYS A 21 4.30 3.07 21.08
C LYS A 21 5.72 2.75 20.58
N PRO A 22 6.67 3.70 20.60
CA PRO A 22 6.46 5.15 20.80
C PRO A 22 5.60 5.75 19.67
N LEU A 23 4.91 6.85 19.97
CA LEU A 23 4.09 7.55 18.99
C LEU A 23 4.98 8.10 17.86
N ALA A 24 4.81 7.59 16.65
CA ALA A 24 5.54 8.05 15.47
C ALA A 24 4.61 8.10 14.26
N LEU A 25 4.72 9.16 13.47
CA LEU A 25 3.97 9.33 12.23
C LEU A 25 4.89 9.04 11.03
N TYR A 26 4.37 8.29 10.09
CA TYR A 26 5.04 7.88 8.87
C TYR A 26 4.29 8.46 7.69
N TYR A 27 5.03 9.06 6.78
CA TYR A 27 4.57 9.52 5.49
C TYR A 27 5.53 8.95 4.46
N ASP A 28 5.03 8.10 3.58
CA ASP A 28 5.90 7.40 2.64
C ASP A 28 5.14 7.02 1.36
N VAL A 29 5.88 6.65 0.33
CA VAL A 29 5.34 6.15 -0.93
C VAL A 29 5.95 4.78 -1.20
N THR A 30 5.09 3.79 -1.42
CA THR A 30 5.54 2.42 -1.64
C THR A 30 4.84 1.81 -2.84
N THR A 31 5.54 0.90 -3.52
CA THR A 31 4.96 0.14 -4.62
C THR A 31 4.47 -1.20 -4.10
N VAL A 32 3.17 -1.42 -4.22
CA VAL A 32 2.51 -2.68 -3.89
C VAL A 32 2.37 -3.49 -5.17
N ASN A 33 2.93 -4.70 -5.19
CA ASN A 33 2.79 -5.64 -6.31
C ASN A 33 1.40 -6.30 -6.31
N ALA A 34 0.36 -5.48 -6.40
CA ALA A 34 -1.04 -5.88 -6.45
C ALA A 34 -1.86 -4.79 -7.16
N PRO A 35 -2.96 -5.15 -7.85
CA PRO A 35 -3.83 -4.16 -8.50
C PRO A 35 -4.23 -3.04 -7.55
N CYS A 36 -4.30 -1.78 -8.03
CA CYS A 36 -4.60 -0.62 -7.20
C CYS A 36 -5.94 -0.72 -6.43
N ALA A 37 -6.90 -1.53 -6.92
CA ALA A 37 -8.14 -1.83 -6.21
C ALA A 37 -7.92 -2.62 -4.91
N SER A 38 -6.89 -3.47 -4.87
CA SER A 38 -6.53 -4.34 -3.73
C SER A 38 -5.29 -3.88 -2.96
N ALA A 39 -4.51 -2.94 -3.53
CA ALA A 39 -3.25 -2.47 -2.98
C ALA A 39 -3.37 -1.89 -1.56
N GLU A 40 -4.48 -1.20 -1.26
CA GLU A 40 -4.71 -0.64 0.07
C GLU A 40 -4.87 -1.74 1.14
N ALA A 41 -5.61 -2.81 0.85
CA ALA A 41 -5.76 -3.93 1.77
C ALA A 41 -4.43 -4.66 2.00
N ALA A 42 -3.66 -4.89 0.92
CA ALA A 42 -2.34 -5.47 1.01
C ALA A 42 -1.38 -4.58 1.82
N LEU A 43 -1.39 -3.26 1.61
CA LEU A 43 -0.60 -2.29 2.36
C LEU A 43 -0.98 -2.29 3.84
N ARG A 44 -2.28 -2.30 4.18
CA ARG A 44 -2.74 -2.40 5.58
C ARG A 44 -2.17 -3.64 6.26
N ALA A 45 -2.24 -4.80 5.61
CA ALA A 45 -1.71 -6.03 6.16
C ALA A 45 -0.18 -5.95 6.38
N GLN A 46 0.56 -5.34 5.45
CA GLN A 46 2.00 -5.13 5.60
C GLN A 46 2.35 -4.16 6.74
N LEU A 47 1.61 -3.06 6.88
CA LEU A 47 1.82 -2.08 7.94
C LEU A 47 1.51 -2.67 9.31
N ALA A 48 0.41 -3.41 9.43
CA ALA A 48 0.03 -4.08 10.67
C ALA A 48 1.13 -5.04 11.17
N LYS A 49 1.75 -5.81 10.25
CA LYS A 49 2.92 -6.67 10.58
C LYS A 49 4.12 -5.88 11.11
N LYS A 50 4.26 -4.60 10.76
CA LYS A 50 5.33 -3.69 11.23
C LYS A 50 4.93 -2.90 12.49
N GLY A 51 3.78 -3.20 13.09
CA GLY A 51 3.21 -2.44 14.20
C GLY A 51 2.81 -1.02 13.79
N LEU A 52 2.48 -0.81 12.52
CA LEU A 52 2.03 0.45 11.96
C LEU A 52 0.53 0.35 11.61
N THR A 53 -0.22 1.38 12.00
CA THR A 53 -1.63 1.54 11.67
C THR A 53 -1.74 2.50 10.49
N LEU A 54 -2.30 2.04 9.36
CA LEU A 54 -2.58 2.91 8.22
C LEU A 54 -3.63 3.96 8.62
N LEU A 55 -3.31 5.23 8.49
CA LEU A 55 -4.21 6.33 8.77
C LEU A 55 -4.99 6.74 7.53
N LYS A 56 -4.29 6.97 6.41
CA LYS A 56 -4.89 7.45 5.17
C LYS A 56 -4.02 7.10 3.97
N VAL A 57 -4.65 6.67 2.88
CA VAL A 57 -4.04 6.70 1.55
C VAL A 57 -4.31 8.07 0.93
N LEU A 58 -3.25 8.72 0.47
CA LEU A 58 -3.31 10.05 -0.13
C LEU A 58 -3.48 9.93 -1.64
N SER A 59 -2.64 9.09 -2.26
CA SER A 59 -2.63 8.89 -3.69
C SER A 59 -2.39 7.41 -4.00
N LYS A 60 -2.99 6.93 -5.09
CA LYS A 60 -2.69 5.61 -5.66
C LYS A 60 -2.60 5.75 -7.17
N LYS A 61 -1.53 5.21 -7.76
CA LYS A 61 -1.25 5.31 -9.18
C LYS A 61 -0.79 3.95 -9.70
N GLU A 62 -1.36 3.54 -10.82
CA GLU A 62 -0.90 2.36 -11.56
C GLU A 62 0.47 2.67 -12.18
N LYS A 63 1.43 1.77 -12.01
CA LYS A 63 2.75 1.81 -12.66
C LYS A 63 2.76 1.01 -13.94
#